data_AF-A0A2G2Q526-F1
#
_entry.id   AF-A0A2G2Q526-F1
#
_cell.length_a   1.000
_cell.length_b   1.000
_cell.length_c   1.000
_cell.angle_alpha   90.00
_cell.angle_beta   90.00
_cell.angle_gamma   90.00
#
_symmetry.space_group_name_H-M   'P 1'
#
loop_
_entity.id
_entity.type
_entity.pdbx_description
1 polymer ?
#
loop_
_entity_poly.entity_id
_entity_poly.type
_entity_poly.pdbx_seq_one_letter_code
_entity_poly.pdbx_strand_id
1 'polypeptide(L)'
;FVTLFILIVSLTVYLFLFKFGLFNEIRQNKGLLSAILSYRNELLILDTIPFIENNWNFLNYIFGGSCEYHTRSEMGFIDIVYFWGFLGGILYVWTFYKTYFTFKINGLIKLLIFSLFIIISLAGNFFFYTTIPIYLLILKERILFTQENMGNED
;
A
#
# COMPACT_ATOMS: atom_id res chain seq x y z
N PHE A 1 3.65 -2.86 -31.53
CA PHE A 1 2.56 -2.79 -30.54
C PHE A 1 3.07 -2.42 -29.14
N VAL A 2 3.98 -3.20 -28.54
CA VAL A 2 4.54 -2.90 -27.19
C VAL A 2 5.20 -1.52 -27.09
N THR A 3 6.04 -1.14 -28.05
CA THR A 3 6.70 0.19 -28.07
C THR A 3 5.69 1.34 -28.13
N LEU A 4 4.63 1.18 -28.93
CA LEU A 4 3.56 2.17 -29.05
C LEU A 4 2.78 2.30 -27.73
N PHE A 5 2.48 1.18 -27.07
CA PHE A 5 1.84 1.18 -25.77
C PHE A 5 2.69 1.91 -24.71
N ILE A 6 3.99 1.61 -24.62
CA ILE A 6 4.91 2.28 -23.70
C ILE A 6 4.95 3.78 -23.98
N LEU A 7 5.00 4.18 -25.25
CA LEU A 7 5.02 5.58 -25.64
C LEU A 7 3.73 6.32 -25.28
N ILE A 8 2.57 5.66 -25.43
CA ILE A 8 1.28 6.23 -25.01
C ILE A 8 1.27 6.39 -23.48
N VAL A 9 1.63 5.35 -22.73
CA VAL A 9 1.66 5.41 -21.26
C VAL A 9 2.62 6.50 -20.77
N SER A 10 3.82 6.59 -21.34
CA SER A 10 4.80 7.60 -20.93
C SER A 10 4.33 9.02 -21.28
N LEU A 11 3.69 9.21 -22.44
CA LEU A 11 3.09 10.48 -22.81
C LEU A 11 1.95 10.85 -21.86
N THR A 12 1.05 9.92 -21.53
CA THR A 12 -0.03 10.16 -20.57
C THR A 12 0.52 10.56 -19.20
N VAL A 13 1.47 9.79 -18.66
CA VAL A 13 2.13 10.11 -17.39
C VAL A 13 2.80 11.48 -17.43
N TYR A 14 3.49 11.80 -18.53
CA TYR A 14 4.11 13.12 -18.72
C TYR A 14 3.07 14.24 -18.72
N LEU A 15 1.98 14.10 -19.47
CA LEU A 15 0.93 15.11 -19.55
C LEU A 15 0.27 15.35 -18.18
N PHE A 16 -0.03 14.28 -17.43
CA PHE A 16 -0.64 14.37 -16.09
C PHE A 16 0.31 14.97 -15.05
N LEU A 17 1.59 14.60 -15.03
CA LEU A 17 2.52 15.06 -14.01
C LEU A 17 3.14 16.43 -14.34
N PHE A 18 3.27 16.80 -15.61
CA PHE A 18 4.07 17.97 -16.02
C PHE A 18 3.32 19.03 -16.82
N LYS A 19 2.12 18.76 -17.33
CA LYS A 19 1.38 19.73 -18.16
C LYS A 19 0.05 20.15 -17.57
N PHE A 20 -0.78 19.20 -17.13
CA PHE A 20 -2.17 19.49 -16.81
C PHE A 20 -2.60 18.96 -15.44
N GLY A 21 -3.58 19.63 -14.84
CA GLY A 21 -4.33 19.15 -13.70
C GLY A 21 -3.61 19.22 -12.35
N LEU A 22 -4.31 18.71 -11.34
CA LEU A 22 -3.92 18.77 -9.94
C LEU A 22 -2.50 18.23 -9.68
N PHE A 23 -2.11 17.12 -10.31
CA PHE A 23 -0.79 16.53 -10.08
C PHE A 23 0.37 17.42 -10.55
N ASN A 24 0.19 18.19 -11.63
CA ASN A 24 1.18 19.16 -12.06
C ASN A 24 1.29 20.33 -11.08
N GLU A 25 0.17 20.81 -10.54
CA GLU A 25 0.15 21.86 -9.51
C GLU A 25 0.84 21.39 -8.23
N ILE A 26 0.52 20.19 -7.74
CA ILE A 26 1.19 19.57 -6.60
C ILE A 26 2.69 19.46 -6.87
N ARG A 27 3.08 18.97 -8.06
CA ARG A 27 4.49 18.83 -8.43
C ARG A 27 5.24 20.16 -8.41
N GLN A 28 4.64 21.23 -8.94
CA GLN A 28 5.28 22.56 -8.96
C GLN A 28 5.43 23.15 -7.56
N ASN A 29 4.43 22.96 -6.70
CA ASN A 29 4.40 23.57 -5.38
C ASN A 29 5.14 22.75 -4.29
N LYS A 30 5.10 21.42 -4.39
CA LYS A 30 5.56 20.48 -3.35
C LYS A 30 6.52 19.40 -3.88
N GLY A 31 6.77 19.36 -5.18
CA GLY A 31 7.68 18.40 -5.79
C GLY A 31 7.03 17.12 -6.29
N LEU A 32 7.80 16.37 -7.09
CA LEU A 32 7.33 15.17 -7.78
C LEU A 32 6.88 14.06 -6.82
N LEU A 33 7.57 13.91 -5.69
CA LEU A 33 7.23 12.89 -4.70
C LEU A 33 5.85 13.14 -4.10
N SER A 34 5.54 14.39 -3.74
CA SER A 34 4.23 14.79 -3.23
C SER A 34 3.12 14.62 -4.24
N ALA A 35 3.40 14.82 -5.53
CA ALA A 35 2.45 14.52 -6.59
C ALA A 35 2.18 13.01 -6.69
N ILE A 36 3.22 12.17 -6.74
CA ILE A 36 3.06 10.71 -6.85
C ILE A 36 2.37 10.11 -5.61
N LEU A 37 2.78 10.55 -4.42
CA LEU A 37 2.27 10.03 -3.16
C LEU A 37 1.02 10.76 -2.66
N SER A 38 0.49 11.73 -3.41
CA SER A 38 -0.68 12.54 -3.03
C SER A 38 -0.53 13.13 -1.62
N TYR A 39 0.53 13.90 -1.40
CA TYR A 39 0.89 14.57 -0.13
C TYR A 39 1.24 13.67 1.06
N ARG A 40 1.18 12.34 0.95
CA ARG A 40 1.46 11.43 2.10
C ARG A 40 2.88 11.58 2.67
N ASN A 41 3.86 11.92 1.84
CA ASN A 41 5.20 12.24 2.32
C ASN A 41 5.24 13.54 3.14
N GLU A 42 4.39 14.52 2.84
CA GLU A 42 4.26 15.72 3.66
C GLU A 42 3.62 15.37 5.01
N LEU A 43 2.53 14.57 5.01
CA LEU A 43 1.89 14.10 6.26
C LEU A 43 2.88 13.34 7.15
N LEU A 44 3.72 12.49 6.55
CA LEU A 44 4.76 11.77 7.27
C LEU A 44 5.74 12.72 7.99
N ILE A 45 6.21 13.75 7.29
CA ILE A 45 7.27 14.65 7.78
C ILE A 45 6.71 15.73 8.71
N LEU A 46 5.52 16.25 8.42
CA LEU A 46 4.94 17.39 9.11
C LEU A 46 4.08 16.97 10.30
N ASP A 47 3.47 15.78 10.26
CA ASP A 47 2.52 15.35 11.28
C ASP A 47 3.02 14.09 12.02
N THR A 48 3.29 13.00 11.29
CA THR A 48 3.59 11.70 11.92
C THR A 48 4.91 11.68 12.67
N ILE A 49 6.01 12.10 12.02
CA ILE A 49 7.34 12.11 12.66
C ILE A 49 7.35 13.06 13.87
N PRO A 50 6.90 14.32 13.78
CA PRO A 50 6.86 15.21 14.92
C PRO A 50 5.99 14.68 16.06
N PHE A 51 4.86 14.02 15.77
CA PHE A 51 4.07 13.37 16.81
C PHE A 51 4.86 12.29 17.53
N ILE A 52 5.55 11.41 16.79
CA ILE A 52 6.39 10.35 17.35
C ILE A 52 7.48 10.97 18.24
N GLU A 53 8.22 11.94 17.73
CA GLU A 53 9.33 12.56 18.45
C GLU A 53 8.90 13.23 19.77
N ASN A 54 7.71 13.84 19.80
CA ASN A 54 7.23 14.56 20.98
C ASN A 54 6.48 13.69 21.99
N ASN A 55 5.90 12.56 21.56
CA ASN A 55 4.97 11.79 22.39
C ASN A 55 5.41 10.35 22.67
N TRP A 56 6.30 9.78 21.85
CA TRP A 56 6.69 8.39 22.01
C TRP A 56 7.82 8.23 23.01
N ASN A 57 7.64 7.26 23.91
CA ASN A 57 8.72 6.67 24.67
C ASN A 57 9.13 5.31 24.06
N PHE A 58 10.13 4.67 24.67
CA PHE A 58 10.64 3.38 24.21
C PHE A 58 9.55 2.29 24.04
N LEU A 59 8.56 2.23 24.94
CA LEU A 59 7.48 1.25 24.85
C LEU A 59 6.57 1.50 23.64
N ASN A 60 6.39 2.75 23.23
CA ASN A 60 5.60 3.08 22.04
C ASN A 60 6.26 2.56 20.76
N TYR A 61 7.59 2.55 20.67
CA TYR A 61 8.24 1.93 19.51
C TYR A 61 7.97 0.42 19.43
N ILE A 62 7.80 -0.25 20.57
CA ILE A 62 7.53 -1.69 20.60
C ILE A 62 6.05 -1.98 20.31
N PHE A 63 5.14 -1.28 20.99
CA PHE A 63 3.71 -1.61 21.03
C PHE A 63 2.80 -0.59 20.34
N GLY A 64 3.34 0.52 19.87
CA GLY A 64 2.59 1.63 19.27
C GLY A 64 1.90 2.48 20.33
N GLY A 65 0.69 2.95 20.02
CA GLY A 65 -0.13 3.69 20.97
C GLY A 65 -0.61 5.06 20.50
N SER A 66 -0.47 5.38 19.22
CA SER A 66 -1.13 6.55 18.65
C SER A 66 -2.62 6.26 18.45
N CYS A 67 -3.49 7.05 19.07
CA CYS A 67 -4.96 6.97 18.86
C CYS A 67 -5.48 8.10 17.95
N GLU A 68 -4.61 9.01 17.53
CA GLU A 68 -4.96 10.18 16.75
C GLU A 68 -4.86 9.85 15.25
N TYR A 69 -6.01 9.84 14.56
CA TYR A 69 -6.05 9.57 13.12
C TYR A 69 -5.54 10.74 12.27
N HIS A 70 -5.54 11.96 12.81
CA HIS A 70 -5.14 13.16 12.06
C HIS A 70 -3.62 13.30 11.89
N THR A 71 -2.84 12.57 12.69
CA THR A 71 -1.37 12.62 12.72
C THR A 71 -0.72 11.49 11.93
N ARG A 72 -1.51 10.68 11.22
CA ARG A 72 -1.03 9.54 10.43
C ARG A 72 -0.46 9.99 9.08
N SER A 73 0.42 9.19 8.53
CA SER A 73 1.06 9.45 7.24
C SER A 73 0.19 9.03 6.05
N GLU A 74 -0.82 8.19 6.33
CA GLU A 74 -1.64 7.47 5.36
C GLU A 74 -0.84 6.47 4.50
N MET A 75 0.42 6.21 4.87
CA MET A 75 1.25 5.18 4.27
C MET A 75 1.05 3.87 5.03
N GLY A 76 0.37 2.90 4.41
CA GLY A 76 -0.12 1.71 5.10
C GLY A 76 0.91 0.99 5.98
N PHE A 77 2.15 0.80 5.52
CA PHE A 77 3.19 0.17 6.33
C PHE A 77 3.69 1.03 7.49
N ILE A 78 3.85 2.33 7.28
CA ILE A 78 4.28 3.25 8.33
C ILE A 78 3.19 3.34 9.39
N ASP A 79 1.93 3.46 8.95
CA ASP A 79 0.80 3.57 9.84
C ASP A 79 0.60 2.29 10.68
N ILE A 80 0.89 1.09 10.15
CA ILE A 80 0.90 -0.13 10.98
C ILE A 80 1.84 0.03 12.17
N VAL A 81 3.08 0.48 11.93
CA VAL A 81 4.06 0.71 13.00
C VAL A 81 3.60 1.85 13.90
N TYR A 82 3.02 2.90 13.34
CA TYR A 82 2.49 4.04 14.09
C TYR A 82 1.40 3.63 15.11
N PHE A 83 0.49 2.74 14.72
CA PHE A 83 -0.58 2.30 15.60
C PHE A 83 -0.18 1.13 16.52
N TRP A 84 0.60 0.17 16.03
CA TRP A 84 0.85 -1.13 16.69
C TRP A 84 2.31 -1.36 17.11
N GLY A 85 3.20 -0.39 16.83
CA GLY A 85 4.63 -0.51 17.07
C GLY A 85 5.30 -1.54 16.15
N PHE A 86 6.61 -1.73 16.32
CA PHE A 86 7.36 -2.70 15.53
C PHE A 86 6.94 -4.14 15.83
N LEU A 87 6.71 -4.49 17.10
CA LEU A 87 6.32 -5.85 17.48
C LEU A 87 4.94 -6.18 16.92
N GLY A 88 3.96 -5.31 17.18
CA GLY A 88 2.60 -5.49 16.67
C GLY A 88 2.54 -5.46 15.15
N GLY A 89 3.32 -4.58 14.51
CA GLY A 89 3.41 -4.52 13.06
C GLY A 89 3.99 -5.77 12.42
N ILE A 90 5.07 -6.33 12.98
CA ILE A 90 5.64 -7.59 12.52
C ILE A 90 4.63 -8.74 12.71
N LEU A 91 3.99 -8.83 13.88
CA LEU A 91 2.98 -9.84 14.17
C LEU A 91 1.79 -9.73 13.20
N TYR A 92 1.34 -8.52 12.90
CA TYR A 92 0.26 -8.27 11.96
C TYR A 92 0.63 -8.73 10.55
N VAL A 93 1.77 -8.29 10.00
CA VAL A 93 2.20 -8.65 8.65
C VAL A 93 2.48 -10.15 8.54
N TRP A 94 3.08 -10.76 9.56
CA TRP A 94 3.32 -12.20 9.61
C TRP A 94 2.02 -13.00 9.63
N THR A 95 1.05 -12.59 10.46
CA THR A 95 -0.26 -13.24 10.54
C THR A 95 -1.01 -13.10 9.23
N PHE A 96 -1.01 -11.90 8.63
CA PHE A 96 -1.59 -11.66 7.32
C PHE A 96 -0.98 -12.58 6.27
N TYR A 97 0.35 -12.64 6.19
CA TYR A 97 1.05 -13.48 5.22
C TYR A 97 0.67 -14.96 5.37
N LYS A 98 0.75 -15.48 6.61
CA LYS A 98 0.47 -16.89 6.92
C LYS A 98 -0.98 -17.28 6.64
N THR A 99 -1.93 -16.40 6.95
CA THR A 99 -3.36 -16.67 6.77
C THR A 99 -3.81 -16.48 5.32
N TYR A 100 -3.25 -15.50 4.62
CA TYR A 100 -3.68 -15.18 3.26
C TYR A 100 -3.05 -16.09 2.20
N PHE A 101 -1.73 -16.28 2.22
CA PHE A 101 -1.00 -17.01 1.18
C PHE A 101 -0.94 -18.52 1.47
N THR A 102 -2.10 -19.17 1.45
CA THR A 102 -2.23 -20.63 1.65
C THR A 102 -2.35 -21.41 0.33
N PHE A 103 -2.28 -20.74 -0.81
CA PHE A 103 -2.40 -21.30 -2.16
C PHE A 103 -1.05 -21.39 -2.86
N LYS A 104 -0.96 -22.22 -3.92
CA LYS A 104 0.27 -22.33 -4.72
C LYS A 104 0.46 -21.06 -5.56
N ILE A 105 1.64 -20.45 -5.51
CA ILE A 105 1.93 -19.25 -6.29
C ILE A 105 2.50 -19.66 -7.65
N ASN A 106 1.75 -19.42 -8.72
CA ASN A 106 2.23 -19.55 -10.10
C ASN A 106 2.63 -18.18 -10.68
N GLY A 107 3.13 -18.15 -11.92
CA GLY A 107 3.59 -16.91 -12.57
C GLY A 107 2.51 -15.83 -12.70
N LEU A 108 1.28 -16.21 -13.03
CA LEU A 108 0.16 -15.28 -13.17
C LEU A 108 -0.26 -14.71 -11.81
N ILE A 109 -0.40 -15.57 -10.80
CA ILE A 109 -0.74 -15.16 -9.42
C ILE A 109 0.36 -14.24 -8.86
N LYS A 110 1.63 -14.54 -9.13
CA LYS A 110 2.75 -13.67 -8.74
C LYS A 110 2.66 -12.28 -9.36
N LEU A 111 2.33 -12.19 -10.66
CA LEU A 111 2.13 -10.91 -11.34
C LEU A 111 0.96 -10.13 -10.73
N LEU A 112 -0.15 -10.81 -10.41
CA LEU A 112 -1.33 -10.19 -9.80
C LEU A 112 -1.07 -9.68 -8.38
N ILE A 113 -0.37 -10.47 -7.55
CA ILE A 113 0.02 -10.04 -6.19
C ILE A 113 0.97 -8.83 -6.27
N PHE A 114 1.91 -8.86 -7.21
CA PHE A 114 2.87 -7.77 -7.39
C PHE A 114 2.19 -6.47 -7.86
N SER A 115 1.25 -6.55 -8.80
CA SER A 115 0.50 -5.37 -9.25
C SER A 115 -0.38 -4.81 -8.14
N LEU A 116 -1.06 -5.67 -7.38
CA LEU A 116 -1.81 -5.25 -6.18
C LEU A 116 -0.89 -4.55 -5.19
N PHE A 117 0.28 -5.11 -4.89
CA PHE A 117 1.23 -4.49 -3.97
C PHE A 117 1.65 -3.08 -4.39
N ILE A 118 1.91 -2.85 -5.69
CA ILE A 118 2.21 -1.50 -6.21
C ILE A 118 1.02 -0.56 -6.00
N ILE A 119 -0.18 -0.98 -6.38
CA ILE A 119 -1.40 -0.15 -6.25
C ILE A 119 -1.61 0.23 -4.78
N ILE A 120 -1.50 -0.75 -3.89
CA ILE A 120 -1.64 -0.61 -2.44
C ILE A 120 -0.63 0.38 -1.86
N SER A 121 0.63 0.24 -2.27
CA SER A 121 1.71 1.12 -1.80
C SER A 121 1.47 2.58 -2.19
N LEU A 122 0.80 2.82 -3.32
CA LEU A 122 0.47 4.17 -3.81
C LEU A 122 -0.89 4.69 -3.31
N ALA A 123 -1.87 3.81 -3.10
CA ALA A 123 -3.21 4.15 -2.66
C ALA A 123 -3.29 4.47 -1.16
N GLY A 124 -2.33 3.99 -0.37
CA GLY A 124 -2.30 4.18 1.08
C GLY A 124 -3.41 3.41 1.80
N ASN A 125 -3.39 3.45 3.14
CA ASN A 125 -4.46 2.92 4.02
C ASN A 125 -4.89 1.44 3.80
N PHE A 126 -4.14 0.63 3.06
CA PHE A 126 -4.56 -0.73 2.69
C PHE A 126 -4.91 -1.63 3.88
N PHE A 127 -4.10 -1.54 4.94
CA PHE A 127 -4.28 -2.34 6.14
C PHE A 127 -5.33 -1.77 7.11
N PHE A 128 -5.86 -0.56 6.82
CA PHE A 128 -6.82 0.15 7.67
C PHE A 128 -8.25 0.06 7.15
N TYR A 129 -8.45 0.02 5.82
CA TYR A 129 -9.79 -0.10 5.27
C TYR A 129 -10.34 -1.52 5.40
N THR A 130 -11.45 -1.66 6.11
CA THR A 130 -12.12 -2.93 6.41
C THR A 130 -12.69 -3.63 5.17
N THR A 131 -12.93 -2.90 4.08
CA THR A 131 -13.43 -3.45 2.81
C THR A 131 -12.37 -4.24 2.05
N ILE A 132 -11.09 -3.90 2.23
CA ILE A 132 -9.99 -4.51 1.49
C ILE A 132 -9.81 -6.00 1.81
N PRO A 133 -9.79 -6.43 3.10
CA PRO A 133 -9.77 -7.85 3.45
C PRO A 133 -10.88 -8.67 2.81
N ILE A 134 -12.07 -8.08 2.61
CA ILE A 134 -13.21 -8.76 1.96
C ILE A 134 -12.88 -9.06 0.50
N TYR A 135 -12.34 -8.08 -0.24
CA TYR A 135 -11.94 -8.29 -1.63
C TYR A 135 -10.80 -9.30 -1.76
N LEU A 136 -9.83 -9.25 -0.85
CA LEU A 136 -8.73 -10.22 -0.80
C LEU A 136 -9.26 -11.63 -0.53
N LEU A 137 -10.20 -11.79 0.41
CA LEU A 137 -10.80 -13.10 0.70
C LEU A 137 -11.47 -13.69 -0.54
N ILE A 138 -12.30 -12.91 -1.24
CA ILE A 138 -12.96 -13.36 -2.48
C ILE A 138 -11.92 -13.80 -3.53
N LEU A 139 -10.85 -13.00 -3.70
CA LEU A 139 -9.77 -13.34 -4.61
C LEU A 139 -9.06 -14.64 -4.22
N LYS A 140 -8.77 -14.83 -2.92
CA LYS A 140 -8.17 -16.05 -2.38
C LYS A 140 -9.02 -17.28 -2.67
N GLU A 141 -10.31 -17.22 -2.34
CA GLU A 141 -11.25 -18.34 -2.58
C GLU A 141 -11.34 -18.67 -4.07
N ARG A 142 -11.36 -17.65 -4.94
CA ARG A 142 -11.38 -17.88 -6.39
C ARG A 142 -10.11 -18.57 -6.89
N ILE A 143 -8.94 -18.19 -6.36
CA ILE A 143 -7.67 -18.83 -6.71
C ILE A 143 -7.68 -20.30 -6.26
N LEU A 144 -8.08 -20.58 -5.02
CA LEU A 144 -8.14 -21.94 -4.47
C LEU A 144 -9.07 -22.83 -5.30
N PHE A 145 -10.30 -22.36 -5.56
CA PHE A 145 -11.26 -23.08 -6.40
C PHE A 145 -10.71 -23.40 -7.80
N THR A 146 -9.96 -22.46 -8.40
CA THR A 146 -9.36 -22.67 -9.72
C THR A 146 -8.26 -23.73 -9.67
N GLN A 147 -7.47 -23.77 -8.60
CA GLN A 147 -6.38 -24.74 -8.43
C GLN A 147 -6.88 -26.15 -8.13
N GLU A 148 -7.95 -26.28 -7.35
CA GLU A 148 -8.60 -27.57 -7.06
C GLU A 148 -9.15 -28.20 -8.34
N ASN A 149 -9.84 -27.43 -9.18
CA ASN A 149 -10.41 -27.96 -10.42
C ASN A 149 -9.33 -28.37 -11.44
N MET A 150 -8.24 -27.60 -11.57
CA MET A 150 -7.12 -27.99 -12.44
C MET A 150 -6.39 -29.25 -11.95
N GLY A 151 -6.36 -29.50 -10.64
CA GLY A 151 -5.74 -30.71 -10.07
C GLY A 151 -6.59 -31.97 -10.16
N ASN A 152 -7.88 -31.85 -10.50
CA ASN A 152 -8.81 -32.98 -10.66
C ASN A 152 -8.96 -33.42 -12.14
N GLU A 153 -8.38 -32.67 -13.08
CA GLU A 153 -8.41 -32.95 -14.52
C GLU A 153 -7.17 -33.71 -15.02
N ASP A 154 -6.20 -33.98 -14.13
CA ASP A 154 -4.99 -34.79 -14.35
C ASP A 154 -5.14 -36.22 -13.79
#